data_AF-A0A9D4DZI4-F1
#
_entry.id   AF-A0A9D4DZI4-F1
#
_cell.length_a   1.000
_cell.length_b   1.000
_cell.length_c   1.000
_cell.angle_alpha   90.00
_cell.angle_beta   90.00
_cell.angle_gamma   90.00
#
_symmetry.space_group_name_H-M   'P 1'
#
loop_
_entity.id
_entity.type
_entity.pdbx_description
1 polymer ?
#
loop_
_entity_poly.entity_id
_entity_poly.type
_entity_poly.pdbx_seq_one_letter_code
_entity_poly.pdbx_strand_id
1 'polypeptide(L)'
;MENVEVSQGNTVLWLWGGAAPTDELQGAVKSLQGRLGTGRVQMEHVQRLAMANHHPSSFHVAISGLVQPNTEVMSGDTLAEVCRVLRPDGKLYLATVVTGISSDESKVSATQNVTSALKLSGFINVSQPKVCALSDDLKQSLGSQFPNQDVCLMEFSASKPSYEVGSSSQLKLSFANKKQDVPHTSGNSAAVWKLSAMDMGDDDIDLVDDDELLDEEDRKKPDPASLKADCGTGDGKKKKACKNCTCGLAEELDAEAGKNKPSAPTSSCGNCYLGDAFRCSSCPYLGMPAFKPGEKIALSDRQLKADR
;
A
#
# COMPACT_ATOMS: atom_id res chain seq x y z
N MET A 1 -7.29 -15.87 30.47
CA MET A 1 -8.53 -15.87 29.63
C MET A 1 -9.55 -14.79 30.02
N GLU A 2 -9.48 -14.22 31.23
CA GLU A 2 -10.46 -13.22 31.71
C GLU A 2 -10.43 -11.90 30.91
N ASN A 3 -9.30 -11.56 30.29
CA ASN A 3 -9.13 -10.30 29.55
C ASN A 3 -9.67 -10.34 28.10
N VAL A 4 -10.19 -11.48 27.64
CA VAL A 4 -10.73 -11.60 26.28
C VAL A 4 -12.17 -11.10 26.29
N GLU A 5 -12.43 -9.97 25.63
CA GLU A 5 -13.77 -9.43 25.49
C GLU A 5 -14.52 -10.16 24.37
N VAL A 6 -15.54 -10.92 24.75
CA VAL A 6 -16.43 -11.63 23.82
C VAL A 6 -17.88 -11.35 24.17
N SER A 7 -18.70 -11.12 23.14
CA SER A 7 -20.15 -10.94 23.24
C SER A 7 -20.89 -12.18 22.76
N GLN A 8 -22.16 -12.32 23.17
CA GLN A 8 -23.00 -13.43 22.70
C GLN A 8 -23.17 -13.39 21.18
N GLY A 9 -23.07 -14.55 20.52
CA GLY A 9 -23.16 -14.66 19.07
C GLY A 9 -21.86 -14.36 18.30
N ASN A 10 -20.79 -13.93 18.97
CA ASN A 10 -19.51 -13.68 18.30
C ASN A 10 -18.91 -14.98 17.70
N THR A 11 -18.30 -14.83 16.53
CA THR A 11 -17.46 -15.86 15.93
C THR A 11 -16.01 -15.58 16.30
N VAL A 12 -15.37 -16.53 16.97
CA VAL A 12 -14.00 -16.41 17.49
C VAL A 12 -13.08 -17.37 16.75
N LEU A 13 -11.97 -16.84 16.23
CA LEU A 13 -10.88 -17.61 15.65
C LEU A 13 -9.84 -17.90 16.75
N TRP A 14 -9.57 -19.16 17.00
CA TRP A 14 -8.55 -19.61 17.91
C TRP A 14 -7.38 -20.20 17.13
N LEU A 15 -6.23 -19.54 17.21
CA LEU A 15 -4.98 -20.00 16.61
C LEU A 15 -4.15 -20.74 17.64
N TRP A 16 -3.82 -21.98 17.31
CA TRP A 16 -2.94 -22.81 18.11
C TRP A 16 -1.66 -23.13 17.33
N GLY A 17 -0.57 -23.29 18.06
CA GLY A 17 0.75 -23.61 17.52
C GLY A 17 1.53 -24.44 18.53
N GLY A 18 2.54 -25.16 18.04
CA GLY A 18 3.35 -26.06 18.87
C GLY A 18 2.57 -27.24 19.50
N ALA A 19 3.11 -27.77 20.61
CA ALA A 19 2.60 -28.93 21.31
C ALA A 19 1.66 -28.56 22.47
N ALA A 20 0.61 -27.78 22.20
CA ALA A 20 -0.34 -27.36 23.22
C ALA A 20 -1.06 -28.59 23.84
N PRO A 21 -1.30 -28.61 25.18
CA PRO A 21 -1.95 -29.73 25.84
C PRO A 21 -3.40 -29.79 25.39
N THR A 22 -3.82 -30.93 24.84
CA THR A 22 -5.17 -31.06 24.25
C THR A 22 -6.27 -30.87 25.29
N ASP A 23 -6.04 -31.28 26.54
CA ASP A 23 -7.05 -31.17 27.61
C ASP A 23 -7.26 -29.73 28.08
N GLU A 24 -6.18 -28.96 28.26
CA GLU A 24 -6.27 -27.54 28.63
C GLU A 24 -6.92 -26.71 27.52
N LEU A 25 -6.56 -27.00 26.27
CA LEU A 25 -7.16 -26.36 25.11
C LEU A 25 -8.67 -26.66 25.01
N GLN A 26 -9.07 -27.91 25.24
CA GLN A 26 -10.50 -28.28 25.27
C GLN A 26 -11.24 -27.58 26.42
N GLY A 27 -10.64 -27.49 27.60
CA GLY A 27 -11.21 -26.76 28.74
C GLY A 27 -11.38 -25.26 28.43
N ALA A 28 -10.37 -24.65 27.84
CA ALA A 28 -10.38 -23.26 27.40
C ALA A 28 -11.48 -22.98 26.38
N VAL A 29 -11.59 -23.83 25.34
CA VAL A 29 -12.62 -23.71 24.31
C VAL A 29 -14.02 -23.90 24.88
N LYS A 30 -14.22 -24.87 25.79
CA LYS A 30 -15.52 -25.06 26.47
C LYS A 30 -15.91 -23.84 27.31
N SER A 31 -14.96 -23.28 28.06
CA SER A 31 -15.18 -22.05 28.83
C SER A 31 -15.56 -20.87 27.93
N LEU A 32 -14.86 -20.70 26.80
CA LEU A 32 -15.13 -19.62 25.86
C LEU A 32 -16.46 -19.83 25.11
N GLN A 33 -16.78 -21.05 24.71
CA GLN A 33 -18.06 -21.40 24.11
C GLN A 33 -19.24 -21.14 25.07
N GLY A 34 -19.06 -21.40 26.37
CA GLY A 34 -20.04 -21.07 27.40
C GLY A 34 -20.34 -19.57 27.50
N ARG A 35 -19.32 -18.72 27.32
CA ARG A 35 -19.47 -17.24 27.30
C ARG A 35 -20.13 -16.73 26.02
N LEU A 36 -19.89 -17.40 24.90
CA LEU A 36 -20.42 -17.02 23.58
C LEU A 36 -21.90 -17.37 23.38
N GLY A 37 -22.43 -18.37 24.10
CA GLY A 37 -23.80 -18.85 23.94
C GLY A 37 -24.07 -19.39 22.53
N THR A 38 -24.72 -18.58 21.69
CA THR A 38 -25.02 -18.88 20.28
C THR A 38 -23.84 -18.67 19.33
N GLY A 39 -22.73 -18.12 19.81
CA GLY A 39 -21.52 -17.92 19.01
C GLY A 39 -20.78 -19.22 18.69
N ARG A 40 -19.70 -19.10 17.92
CA ARG A 40 -18.88 -20.25 17.49
C ARG A 40 -17.40 -19.98 17.72
N VAL A 41 -16.69 -20.98 18.25
CA VAL A 41 -15.23 -21.03 18.25
C VAL A 41 -14.75 -21.88 17.09
N GLN A 42 -13.92 -21.31 16.21
CA GLN A 42 -13.23 -22.00 15.13
C GLN A 42 -11.77 -22.14 15.51
N MET A 43 -11.21 -23.35 15.46
CA MET A 43 -9.80 -23.57 15.71
C MET A 43 -9.03 -23.77 14.42
N GLU A 44 -7.88 -23.12 14.30
CA GLU A 44 -6.97 -23.28 13.17
C GLU A 44 -5.52 -23.34 13.67
N HIS A 45 -4.67 -24.09 12.96
CA HIS A 45 -3.24 -24.06 13.22
C HIS A 45 -2.63 -22.79 12.62
N VAL A 46 -1.72 -22.11 13.34
CA VAL A 46 -1.08 -20.85 12.90
C VAL A 46 -0.55 -20.95 11.45
N GLN A 47 0.23 -21.99 11.15
CA GLN A 47 0.80 -22.22 9.80
C GLN A 47 -0.21 -22.59 8.70
N ARG A 48 -1.42 -23.03 9.07
CA ARG A 48 -2.45 -23.48 8.10
C ARG A 48 -3.52 -22.43 7.84
N LEU A 49 -3.51 -21.33 8.58
CA LEU A 49 -4.53 -20.28 8.45
C LEU A 49 -4.67 -19.77 7.01
N ALA A 50 -3.54 -19.50 6.35
CA ALA A 50 -3.54 -19.04 4.95
C ALA A 50 -4.06 -20.11 3.98
N MET A 51 -3.82 -21.40 4.26
CA MET A 51 -4.30 -22.52 3.43
C MET A 51 -5.79 -22.79 3.62
N ALA A 52 -6.35 -22.44 4.78
CA ALA A 52 -7.77 -22.60 5.08
C ALA A 52 -8.66 -21.67 4.24
N ASN A 53 -8.10 -20.59 3.70
CA ASN A 53 -8.77 -19.66 2.77
C ASN A 53 -10.12 -19.17 3.29
N HIS A 54 -10.14 -18.71 4.55
CA HIS A 54 -11.35 -18.14 5.14
C HIS A 54 -11.82 -16.89 4.38
N HIS A 55 -13.13 -16.66 4.36
CA HIS A 55 -13.68 -15.44 3.79
C HIS A 55 -13.16 -14.22 4.59
N PRO A 56 -12.79 -13.10 3.92
CA PRO A 56 -12.40 -11.88 4.64
C PRO A 56 -13.51 -11.44 5.60
N SER A 57 -13.13 -10.88 6.75
CA SER A 57 -14.09 -10.34 7.72
C SER A 57 -15.17 -11.32 8.19
N SER A 58 -14.76 -12.57 8.40
CA SER A 58 -15.60 -13.63 8.95
C SER A 58 -15.61 -13.66 10.48
N PHE A 59 -14.50 -13.29 11.13
CA PHE A 59 -14.33 -13.41 12.58
C PHE A 59 -14.42 -12.07 13.30
N HIS A 60 -14.95 -12.08 14.52
CA HIS A 60 -15.05 -10.89 15.38
C HIS A 60 -13.82 -10.75 16.29
N VAL A 61 -13.32 -11.87 16.80
CA VAL A 61 -12.17 -11.91 17.71
C VAL A 61 -11.22 -13.01 17.26
N ALA A 62 -9.93 -12.71 17.25
CA ALA A 62 -8.86 -13.68 17.03
C ALA A 62 -8.04 -13.83 18.31
N ILE A 63 -7.68 -15.06 18.65
CA ILE A 63 -6.93 -15.40 19.86
C ILE A 63 -5.75 -16.26 19.43
N SER A 64 -4.55 -15.95 19.90
CA SER A 64 -3.35 -16.76 19.69
C SER A 64 -2.50 -16.83 20.96
N GLY A 65 -1.99 -18.03 21.28
CA GLY A 65 -1.03 -18.26 22.35
C GLY A 65 -1.49 -18.08 23.80
N LEU A 66 -2.79 -17.88 24.04
CA LEU A 66 -3.32 -17.73 25.41
C LEU A 66 -3.31 -19.02 26.23
N VAL A 67 -3.16 -20.19 25.59
CA VAL A 67 -2.97 -21.48 26.27
C VAL A 67 -1.51 -21.89 26.06
N GLN A 68 -0.84 -22.24 27.15
CA GLN A 68 0.57 -22.62 27.17
C GLN A 68 0.72 -24.15 27.24
N PRO A 69 1.86 -24.72 26.81
CA PRO A 69 2.95 -24.09 26.05
C PRO A 69 2.50 -23.69 24.64
N ASN A 70 2.67 -22.41 24.30
CA ASN A 70 2.73 -22.00 22.90
C ASN A 70 4.07 -21.33 22.66
N THR A 71 4.92 -22.00 21.88
CA THR A 71 6.26 -21.52 21.54
C THR A 71 6.32 -20.95 20.13
N GLU A 72 5.19 -20.93 19.42
CA GLU A 72 5.15 -20.53 18.03
C GLU A 72 4.96 -19.02 17.89
N VAL A 73 5.96 -18.37 17.28
CA VAL A 73 5.93 -16.94 16.98
C VAL A 73 5.19 -16.73 15.67
N MET A 74 4.22 -15.81 15.66
CA MET A 74 3.49 -15.48 14.43
C MET A 74 4.35 -14.65 13.48
N SER A 75 4.46 -15.10 12.23
CA SER A 75 5.09 -14.30 11.16
C SER A 75 4.22 -13.10 10.76
N GLY A 76 4.83 -12.10 10.13
CA GLY A 76 4.11 -10.93 9.59
C GLY A 76 3.00 -11.33 8.60
N ASP A 77 3.25 -12.33 7.77
CA ASP A 77 2.25 -12.86 6.82
C ASP A 77 1.04 -13.47 7.54
N THR A 78 1.29 -14.19 8.64
CA THR A 78 0.20 -14.78 9.42
C THR A 78 -0.61 -13.70 10.12
N LEU A 79 0.03 -12.66 10.65
CA LEU A 79 -0.66 -11.52 11.23
C LEU A 79 -1.49 -10.76 10.19
N ALA A 80 -0.96 -10.57 8.98
CA ALA A 80 -1.70 -9.96 7.88
C ALA A 80 -2.92 -10.79 7.48
N GLU A 81 -2.78 -12.12 7.45
CA GLU A 81 -3.89 -13.04 7.19
C GLU A 81 -4.95 -12.99 8.31
N VAL A 82 -4.54 -12.87 9.58
CA VAL A 82 -5.47 -12.63 10.69
C VAL A 82 -6.21 -11.31 10.52
N CYS A 83 -5.51 -10.25 10.16
CA CYS A 83 -6.12 -8.95 9.88
C CYS A 83 -7.14 -9.03 8.73
N ARG A 84 -6.85 -9.83 7.68
CA ARG A 84 -7.76 -10.07 6.57
C ARG A 84 -9.07 -10.75 7.00
N VAL A 85 -8.97 -11.82 7.79
CA VAL A 85 -10.15 -12.62 8.20
C VAL A 85 -10.96 -11.98 9.34
N LEU A 86 -10.38 -11.03 10.08
CA LEU A 86 -11.10 -10.23 11.07
C LEU A 86 -12.02 -9.20 10.44
N ARG A 87 -13.18 -8.96 11.08
CA ARG A 87 -14.12 -7.89 10.73
C ARG A 87 -13.54 -6.51 11.06
N PRO A 88 -14.01 -5.43 10.40
CA PRO A 88 -13.75 -4.07 10.88
C PRO A 88 -14.07 -3.96 12.38
N ASP A 89 -13.21 -3.28 13.14
CA ASP A 89 -13.25 -3.19 14.60
C ASP A 89 -13.09 -4.54 15.35
N GLY A 90 -12.72 -5.61 14.65
CA GLY A 90 -12.40 -6.90 15.23
C GLY A 90 -11.14 -6.85 16.10
N LYS A 91 -11.11 -7.63 17.18
CA LYS A 91 -10.00 -7.63 18.15
C LYS A 91 -9.09 -8.84 18.01
N LEU A 92 -7.79 -8.63 18.18
CA LEU A 92 -6.76 -9.66 18.30
C LEU A 92 -6.23 -9.67 19.74
N TYR A 93 -6.18 -10.85 20.33
CA TYR A 93 -5.47 -11.14 21.58
C TYR A 93 -4.32 -12.09 21.29
N LEU A 94 -3.10 -11.62 21.49
CA LEU A 94 -1.87 -12.36 21.17
C LEU A 94 -1.03 -12.51 22.43
N ALA A 95 -0.74 -13.75 22.80
CA ALA A 95 0.32 -14.08 23.75
C ALA A 95 1.48 -14.70 22.96
N THR A 96 2.65 -14.07 23.01
CA THR A 96 3.85 -14.55 22.32
C THR A 96 5.02 -14.61 23.27
N VAL A 97 5.86 -15.61 23.04
CA VAL A 97 7.14 -15.75 23.71
C VAL A 97 8.13 -14.79 23.05
N VAL A 98 8.90 -14.10 23.89
CA VAL A 98 9.95 -13.18 23.49
C VAL A 98 11.24 -13.61 24.17
N THR A 99 12.34 -13.63 23.42
CA THR A 99 13.65 -14.13 23.89
C THR A 99 14.70 -13.01 23.89
N GLY A 100 15.83 -13.24 24.58
CA GLY A 100 16.95 -12.31 24.62
C GLY A 100 16.77 -11.15 25.61
N ILE A 101 15.99 -11.38 26.67
CA ILE A 101 15.54 -10.35 27.58
C ILE A 101 16.43 -10.30 28.83
N SER A 102 17.68 -9.86 28.66
CA SER A 102 18.64 -9.77 29.79
C SER A 102 18.57 -8.44 30.55
N SER A 103 18.01 -7.39 29.94
CA SER A 103 17.94 -6.03 30.49
C SER A 103 16.59 -5.37 30.20
N ASP A 104 16.29 -4.27 30.89
CA ASP A 104 15.07 -3.49 30.63
C ASP A 104 15.07 -2.84 29.23
N GLU A 105 16.23 -2.47 28.69
CA GLU A 105 16.34 -1.99 27.30
C GLU A 105 15.98 -3.08 26.28
N SER A 106 16.43 -4.32 26.51
CA SER A 106 16.08 -5.44 25.64
C SER A 106 14.58 -5.77 25.71
N LYS A 107 13.91 -5.57 26.86
CA LYS A 107 12.44 -5.65 26.97
C LYS A 107 11.76 -4.61 26.09
N VAL A 108 12.24 -3.36 26.15
CA VAL A 108 11.68 -2.26 25.38
C VAL A 108 11.87 -2.51 23.87
N SER A 109 13.06 -2.91 23.45
CA SER A 109 13.33 -3.23 22.04
C SER A 109 12.45 -4.38 21.53
N ALA A 110 12.35 -5.46 22.30
CA ALA A 110 11.57 -6.62 21.87
C ALA A 110 10.05 -6.34 21.83
N THR A 111 9.54 -5.54 22.78
CA THR A 111 8.14 -5.08 22.75
C THR A 111 7.88 -4.14 21.58
N GLN A 112 8.83 -3.27 21.23
CA GLN A 112 8.74 -2.44 20.04
C GLN A 112 8.72 -3.27 18.75
N ASN A 113 9.50 -4.35 18.67
CA ASN A 113 9.52 -5.25 17.51
C ASN A 113 8.17 -5.96 17.30
N VAL A 114 7.53 -6.45 18.36
CA VAL A 114 6.20 -7.06 18.24
C VAL A 114 5.15 -6.01 17.90
N THR A 115 5.24 -4.83 18.53
CA THR A 115 4.33 -3.70 18.26
C THR A 115 4.45 -3.22 16.81
N SER A 116 5.66 -3.13 16.27
CA SER A 116 5.88 -2.73 14.88
C SER A 116 5.35 -3.77 13.91
N ALA A 117 5.56 -5.07 14.17
CA ALA A 117 4.98 -6.15 13.37
C ALA A 117 3.44 -6.12 13.33
N LEU A 118 2.79 -5.85 14.48
CA LEU A 118 1.33 -5.67 14.55
C LEU A 118 0.86 -4.46 13.72
N LYS A 119 1.56 -3.33 13.81
CA LYS A 119 1.22 -2.14 13.02
C LYS A 119 1.42 -2.35 11.52
N LEU A 120 2.53 -2.99 11.12
CA LEU A 120 2.84 -3.27 9.72
C LEU A 120 1.88 -4.29 9.10
N SER A 121 1.29 -5.19 9.89
CA SER A 121 0.23 -6.11 9.46
C SER A 121 -1.17 -5.47 9.40
N GLY A 122 -1.29 -4.20 9.78
CA GLY A 122 -2.52 -3.41 9.63
C GLY A 122 -3.36 -3.25 10.90
N PHE A 123 -2.85 -3.64 12.07
CA PHE A 123 -3.55 -3.43 13.33
C PHE A 123 -3.34 -2.02 13.90
N ILE A 124 -4.37 -1.53 14.60
CA ILE A 124 -4.38 -0.26 15.35
C ILE A 124 -4.73 -0.51 16.82
N ASN A 125 -4.53 0.52 17.66
CA ASN A 125 -4.78 0.47 19.12
C ASN A 125 -4.04 -0.69 19.81
N VAL A 126 -2.75 -0.88 19.48
CA VAL A 126 -1.92 -1.89 20.15
C VAL A 126 -1.74 -1.49 21.62
N SER A 127 -2.16 -2.36 22.54
CA SER A 127 -2.06 -2.14 23.98
C SER A 127 -0.62 -2.21 24.48
N GLN A 128 -0.36 -1.66 25.66
CA GLN A 128 0.91 -1.90 26.35
C GLN A 128 1.05 -3.40 26.68
N PRO A 129 2.26 -3.97 26.53
CA PRO A 129 2.51 -5.39 26.73
C PRO A 129 2.34 -5.75 28.21
N LYS A 130 1.51 -6.76 28.48
CA LYS A 130 1.41 -7.34 29.82
C LYS A 130 2.39 -8.51 29.91
N VAL A 131 3.36 -8.36 30.81
CA VAL A 131 4.38 -9.38 31.10
C VAL A 131 3.74 -10.45 32.00
N CYS A 132 3.67 -11.68 31.51
CA CYS A 132 3.11 -12.82 32.24
C CYS A 132 4.23 -13.69 32.83
N ALA A 133 4.07 -14.11 34.08
CA ALA A 133 5.00 -14.99 34.75
C ALA A 133 4.95 -16.40 34.12
N LEU A 134 6.12 -16.92 33.73
CA LEU A 134 6.25 -18.28 33.22
C LEU A 134 6.25 -19.29 34.38
N SER A 135 5.49 -20.37 34.26
CA SER A 135 5.64 -21.52 35.16
C SER A 135 6.99 -22.19 34.97
N ASP A 136 7.50 -22.85 36.01
CA ASP A 136 8.84 -23.43 35.98
C ASP A 136 8.97 -24.58 34.96
N ASP A 137 7.88 -25.31 34.69
CA ASP A 137 7.80 -26.32 33.64
C ASP A 137 7.97 -25.71 32.24
N LEU A 138 7.36 -24.54 32.01
CA LEU A 138 7.49 -23.83 30.74
C LEU A 138 8.90 -23.30 30.55
N LYS A 139 9.55 -22.76 31.60
CA LYS A 139 10.95 -22.33 31.53
C LYS A 139 11.89 -23.47 31.15
N GLN A 140 11.66 -24.68 31.65
CA GLN A 140 12.47 -25.85 31.27
C GLN A 140 12.24 -26.23 29.80
N SER A 141 10.99 -26.27 29.34
CA SER A 141 10.68 -26.58 27.94
C SER A 141 11.25 -25.54 26.97
N LEU A 142 11.13 -24.25 27.31
CA LEU A 142 11.66 -23.12 26.54
C LEU A 142 13.18 -23.06 26.59
N GLY A 143 13.80 -23.36 27.72
CA GLY A 143 15.27 -23.41 27.85
C GLY A 143 15.91 -24.50 26.96
N SER A 144 15.16 -25.57 26.65
CA SER A 144 15.60 -26.58 25.68
C SER A 144 15.52 -26.11 24.22
N GLN A 145 14.55 -25.23 23.89
CA GLN A 145 14.39 -24.67 22.55
C GLN A 145 15.27 -23.44 22.30
N PHE A 146 15.50 -22.63 23.33
CA PHE A 146 16.27 -21.39 23.31
C PHE A 146 17.40 -21.45 24.34
N PRO A 147 18.51 -22.17 24.06
CA PRO A 147 19.61 -22.27 24.99
C PRO A 147 20.27 -20.91 25.23
N ASN A 148 20.54 -20.59 26.50
CA ASN A 148 21.23 -19.37 26.95
C ASN A 148 20.52 -18.03 26.67
N GLN A 149 19.19 -18.03 26.53
CA GLN A 149 18.41 -16.79 26.42
C GLN A 149 17.38 -16.68 27.54
N ASP A 150 17.26 -15.48 28.10
CA ASP A 150 16.16 -15.16 28.99
C ASP A 150 14.87 -15.03 28.17
N VAL A 151 13.83 -15.71 28.63
CA VAL A 151 12.55 -15.85 27.93
C VAL A 151 11.44 -15.23 28.78
N CYS A 152 10.53 -14.51 28.12
CA CYS A 152 9.34 -13.97 28.75
C CYS A 152 8.10 -14.17 27.87
N LEU A 153 6.95 -14.36 28.50
CA LEU A 153 5.66 -14.37 27.84
C LEU A 153 5.04 -12.98 27.91
N MET A 154 4.67 -12.42 26.76
CA MET A 154 4.03 -11.11 26.68
C MET A 154 2.66 -11.22 26.01
N GLU A 155 1.67 -10.59 26.63
CA GLU A 155 0.31 -10.46 26.11
C GLU A 155 0.11 -9.08 25.46
N PHE A 156 -0.46 -9.08 24.26
CA PHE A 156 -0.82 -7.91 23.46
C PHE A 156 -2.29 -7.98 23.08
N SER A 157 -2.94 -6.82 23.01
CA SER A 157 -4.25 -6.64 22.39
C SER A 157 -4.15 -5.61 21.28
N ALA A 158 -4.86 -5.85 20.17
CA ALA A 158 -4.88 -5.02 18.99
C ALA A 158 -6.26 -5.06 18.33
N SER A 159 -6.57 -4.07 17.49
CA SER A 159 -7.85 -4.00 16.77
C SER A 159 -7.63 -3.77 15.27
N LYS A 160 -8.49 -4.36 14.45
CA LYS A 160 -8.55 -4.04 13.02
C LYS A 160 -9.21 -2.67 12.85
N PRO A 161 -8.70 -1.78 11.98
CA PRO A 161 -9.36 -0.53 11.64
C PRO A 161 -10.81 -0.73 11.17
N SER A 162 -11.60 0.34 11.25
CA SER A 162 -13.00 0.38 10.81
C SER A 162 -13.18 0.36 9.29
N TYR A 163 -12.12 0.07 8.52
CA TYR A 163 -12.15 0.00 7.06
C TYR A 163 -11.46 -1.26 6.54
N GLU A 164 -11.86 -1.68 5.34
CA GLU A 164 -11.24 -2.80 4.63
C GLU A 164 -10.27 -2.29 3.56
N VAL A 165 -9.31 -3.14 3.17
CA VAL A 165 -8.37 -2.84 2.09
C VAL A 165 -9.15 -2.66 0.79
N GLY A 166 -9.03 -1.48 0.17
CA GLY A 166 -9.80 -1.11 -1.02
C GLY A 166 -11.04 -0.26 -0.73
N SER A 167 -11.36 0.00 0.53
CA SER A 167 -12.38 1.00 0.88
C SER A 167 -11.87 2.40 0.53
N SER A 168 -12.63 3.12 -0.29
CA SER A 168 -12.38 4.54 -0.55
C SER A 168 -13.33 5.36 0.31
N SER A 169 -12.79 6.32 1.06
CA SER A 169 -13.59 7.32 1.75
C SER A 169 -13.34 8.66 1.07
N GLN A 170 -14.42 9.34 0.70
CA GLN A 170 -14.32 10.68 0.15
C GLN A 170 -13.93 11.63 1.28
N LEU A 171 -12.66 12.01 1.34
CA LEU A 171 -12.20 13.06 2.25
C LEU A 171 -12.95 14.33 1.89
N LYS A 172 -13.80 14.82 2.80
CA LYS A 172 -14.39 16.16 2.71
C LYS A 172 -13.30 17.19 3.00
N LEU A 173 -12.41 17.39 2.03
CA LEU A 173 -11.45 18.47 2.06
C LEU A 173 -12.24 19.76 1.79
N SER A 174 -12.52 20.51 2.85
CA SER A 174 -13.13 21.82 2.76
C SER A 174 -12.14 22.84 2.19
N PHE A 175 -11.91 22.77 0.88
CA PHE A 175 -11.15 23.76 0.09
C PHE A 175 -11.99 24.98 -0.31
N ALA A 176 -13.11 25.23 0.36
CA ALA A 176 -13.87 26.46 0.17
C ALA A 176 -13.10 27.59 0.86
N ASN A 177 -12.46 28.43 0.04
CA ASN A 177 -11.83 29.70 0.42
C ASN A 177 -12.71 30.48 1.41
N LYS A 178 -12.39 30.37 2.70
CA LYS A 178 -12.89 31.31 3.69
C LYS A 178 -12.10 32.59 3.48
N LYS A 179 -12.71 33.57 2.80
CA LYS A 179 -12.22 34.96 2.82
C LYS A 179 -11.99 35.33 4.28
N GLN A 180 -10.73 35.56 4.62
CA GLN A 180 -10.32 36.10 5.90
C GLN A 180 -10.90 37.51 6.01
N ASP A 181 -11.85 37.68 6.93
CA ASP A 181 -11.98 38.93 7.67
C ASP A 181 -11.05 38.78 8.87
N VAL A 182 -10.10 39.70 9.02
CA VAL A 182 -9.10 39.67 10.09
C VAL A 182 -9.75 40.21 11.36
N PRO A 183 -9.67 39.49 12.49
CA PRO A 183 -9.01 40.14 13.62
C PRO A 183 -8.15 39.18 14.46
N HIS A 184 -6.94 39.67 14.75
CA HIS A 184 -6.08 39.47 15.93
C HIS A 184 -6.13 38.16 16.75
N THR A 185 -4.95 37.51 16.76
CA THR A 185 -4.27 36.85 17.89
C THR A 185 -5.04 35.84 18.77
N SER A 186 -4.66 34.56 18.67
CA SER A 186 -4.04 33.84 19.80
C SER A 186 -3.31 32.61 19.26
N GLY A 187 -2.01 32.51 19.52
CA GLY A 187 -1.16 31.44 19.01
C GLY A 187 -1.51 30.08 19.61
N ASN A 188 -1.74 29.09 18.75
CA ASN A 188 -1.37 27.70 19.06
C ASN A 188 -1.33 26.74 17.84
N SER A 189 -1.30 27.24 16.60
CA SER A 189 -1.27 26.37 15.41
C SER A 189 0.14 26.05 14.89
N ALA A 190 1.19 26.61 15.51
CA ALA A 190 2.59 26.31 15.18
C ALA A 190 3.14 25.04 15.86
N ALA A 191 2.38 24.38 16.74
CA ALA A 191 2.86 23.26 17.55
C ALA A 191 2.70 21.86 16.91
N VAL A 192 2.07 21.75 15.73
CA VAL A 192 1.88 20.43 15.07
C VAL A 192 2.99 20.12 14.06
N TRP A 193 3.75 21.11 13.63
CA TRP A 193 4.91 20.96 12.73
C TRP A 193 6.24 21.07 13.46
N LYS A 194 6.29 20.67 14.74
CA LYS A 194 7.52 20.50 15.50
C LYS A 194 7.58 19.09 16.08
N LEU A 195 8.00 18.13 15.24
CA LEU A 195 8.53 16.86 15.71
C LEU A 195 9.86 16.65 15.00
N SER A 196 10.96 17.00 15.69
CA SER A 196 12.30 16.38 15.67
C SER A 196 13.41 17.40 16.01
N ALA A 197 13.38 18.01 17.20
CA ALA A 197 14.51 18.81 17.71
C ALA A 197 14.75 18.58 19.21
N MET A 198 14.58 17.34 19.66
CA MET A 198 15.00 16.92 21.00
C MET A 198 16.44 16.38 21.01
N ASP A 199 17.25 16.70 19.98
CA ASP A 199 18.59 16.11 19.77
C ASP A 199 19.74 17.13 19.55
N MET A 200 19.57 18.39 19.93
CA MET A 200 20.72 19.30 20.13
C MET A 200 20.38 20.23 21.29
N GLY A 201 20.87 19.88 22.47
CA GLY A 201 20.69 20.66 23.71
C GLY A 201 21.51 21.94 23.71
N ASP A 202 21.13 22.89 22.87
CA ASP A 202 21.61 24.26 22.89
C ASP A 202 20.39 25.19 22.78
N ASP A 203 19.95 25.74 23.92
CA ASP A 203 18.80 26.65 24.04
C ASP A 203 19.07 28.04 23.40
N ASP A 204 20.26 28.25 22.83
CA ASP A 204 20.71 29.51 22.22
C ASP A 204 20.76 29.48 20.67
N ILE A 205 20.06 28.54 20.02
CA ILE A 205 19.81 28.61 18.56
C ILE A 205 18.41 29.18 18.34
N ASP A 206 18.33 30.51 18.28
CA ASP A 206 17.15 31.20 17.74
C ASP A 206 16.96 30.76 16.28
N LEU A 207 15.99 29.87 16.05
CA LEU A 207 15.55 29.47 14.72
C LEU A 207 15.05 30.74 14.00
N VAL A 208 15.87 31.23 13.08
CA VAL A 208 15.57 32.39 12.23
C VAL A 208 14.26 32.14 11.48
N ASP A 209 13.36 33.12 11.50
CA ASP A 209 12.07 33.03 10.80
C ASP A 209 12.29 33.11 9.28
N ASP A 210 11.97 32.03 8.57
CA ASP A 210 12.09 31.93 7.11
C ASP A 210 11.27 33.01 6.38
N ASP A 211 10.20 33.54 7.00
CA ASP A 211 9.39 34.64 6.45
C ASP A 211 10.03 36.03 6.65
N GLU A 212 10.97 36.19 7.58
CA GLU A 212 11.76 37.41 7.79
C GLU A 212 12.98 37.48 6.86
N LEU A 213 13.43 36.32 6.35
CA LEU A 213 14.51 36.20 5.37
C LEU A 213 14.11 36.58 3.93
N LEU A 214 12.81 36.78 3.67
CA LEU A 214 12.29 37.14 2.35
C LEU A 214 11.89 38.61 2.30
N ASP A 215 12.55 39.37 1.43
CA ASP A 215 12.22 40.78 1.22
C ASP A 215 10.92 40.94 0.42
N GLU A 216 10.35 42.14 0.44
CA GLU A 216 9.11 42.47 -0.29
C GLU A 216 9.21 42.28 -1.82
N GLU A 217 10.43 42.18 -2.35
CA GLU A 217 10.71 41.89 -3.75
C GLU A 217 10.53 40.39 -4.07
N ASP A 218 10.92 39.48 -3.17
CA ASP A 218 10.82 38.03 -3.36
C ASP A 218 9.38 37.52 -3.27
N ARG A 219 8.54 38.26 -2.54
CA ARG A 219 7.09 37.98 -2.43
C ARG A 219 6.30 38.39 -3.68
N LYS A 220 6.91 39.11 -4.64
CA LYS A 220 6.26 39.45 -5.91
C LYS A 220 6.23 38.22 -6.81
N LYS A 221 5.04 37.67 -7.03
CA LYS A 221 4.83 36.62 -8.03
C LYS A 221 5.30 37.11 -9.40
N PRO A 222 6.19 36.38 -10.09
CA PRO A 222 6.61 36.75 -11.44
C PRO A 222 5.41 36.77 -12.39
N ASP A 223 5.43 37.72 -13.33
CA ASP A 223 4.33 37.94 -14.27
C ASP A 223 4.06 36.65 -15.09
N PRO A 224 2.80 36.19 -15.19
CA PRO A 224 2.46 34.97 -15.91
C PRO A 224 2.81 35.02 -17.41
N ALA A 225 3.06 36.21 -17.97
CA ALA A 225 3.57 36.37 -19.33
C ALA A 225 5.07 36.04 -19.45
N SER A 226 5.88 36.25 -18.41
CA SER A 226 7.32 35.90 -18.41
C SER A 226 7.58 34.43 -18.07
N LEU A 227 6.65 33.79 -17.36
CA LEU A 227 6.66 32.37 -17.03
C LEU A 227 6.23 31.45 -18.19
N LYS A 228 5.75 32.03 -19.30
CA LYS A 228 5.66 31.30 -20.56
C LYS A 228 7.07 31.06 -21.05
N ALA A 229 7.67 29.95 -20.61
CA ALA A 229 8.85 29.40 -21.23
C ALA A 229 8.52 29.25 -22.72
N ASP A 230 9.13 30.11 -23.53
CA ASP A 230 9.04 30.02 -24.97
C ASP A 230 9.69 28.68 -25.33
N CYS A 231 8.87 27.67 -25.61
CA CYS A 231 9.32 26.35 -26.04
C CYS A 231 9.84 26.47 -27.50
N GLY A 232 10.86 27.31 -27.67
CA GLY A 232 11.46 27.78 -28.91
C GLY A 232 10.43 28.20 -29.97
N THR A 233 9.86 29.40 -29.84
CA THR A 233 9.09 30.04 -30.92
C THR A 233 10.01 30.96 -31.72
N GLY A 234 11.15 30.41 -32.15
CA GLY A 234 12.00 30.99 -33.18
C GLY A 234 11.58 30.49 -34.56
N ASP A 235 11.07 31.40 -35.38
CA ASP A 235 10.93 31.38 -36.84
C ASP A 235 10.28 30.13 -37.51
N GLY A 236 8.96 30.20 -37.66
CA GLY A 236 8.32 29.86 -38.94
C GLY A 236 7.98 28.39 -39.24
N LYS A 237 8.20 27.43 -38.34
CA LYS A 237 7.74 26.04 -38.53
C LYS A 237 7.04 25.49 -37.29
N LYS A 238 5.75 25.15 -37.44
CA LYS A 238 4.96 24.40 -36.43
C LYS A 238 5.72 23.11 -36.07
N LYS A 239 6.12 22.95 -34.80
CA LYS A 239 6.85 21.76 -34.33
C LYS A 239 5.90 20.58 -34.19
N LYS A 240 6.41 19.37 -34.42
CA LYS A 240 5.68 18.12 -34.21
C LYS A 240 5.70 17.74 -32.72
N ALA A 241 4.62 17.16 -32.23
CA ALA A 241 4.57 16.60 -30.89
C ALA A 241 5.61 15.47 -30.71
N CYS A 242 6.20 15.38 -29.51
CA CYS A 242 7.06 14.26 -29.13
C CYS A 242 6.29 12.94 -29.20
N LYS A 243 7.01 11.83 -29.41
CA LYS A 243 6.43 10.50 -29.68
C LYS A 243 5.55 9.94 -28.56
N ASN A 244 5.63 10.51 -27.35
CA ASN A 244 4.76 10.27 -26.19
C ASN A 244 4.46 11.59 -25.44
N CYS A 245 4.00 12.66 -26.12
CA CYS A 245 3.66 13.91 -25.41
C CYS A 245 2.44 13.69 -24.52
N THR A 246 2.66 13.78 -23.21
CA THR A 246 1.64 13.85 -22.15
C THR A 246 1.19 15.30 -21.88
N CYS A 247 1.75 16.23 -22.64
CA CYS A 247 1.66 17.67 -22.46
C CYS A 247 0.49 18.35 -23.17
N GLY A 248 -0.41 17.59 -23.81
CA GLY A 248 -1.58 18.12 -24.53
C GLY A 248 -1.29 18.77 -25.90
N LEU A 249 -0.02 19.04 -26.23
CA LEU A 249 0.35 19.66 -27.52
C LEU A 249 0.01 18.79 -28.74
N ALA A 250 -0.04 17.46 -28.56
CA ALA A 250 -0.49 16.55 -29.61
C ALA A 250 -1.97 16.80 -29.98
N GLU A 251 -2.81 17.01 -28.96
CA GLU A 251 -4.26 17.19 -29.13
C GLU A 251 -4.58 18.52 -29.83
N GLU A 252 -3.85 19.60 -29.53
CA GLU A 252 -3.99 20.88 -30.23
C GLU A 252 -3.55 20.83 -31.69
N LEU A 253 -2.46 20.11 -32.00
CA LEU A 253 -1.97 19.98 -33.37
C LEU A 253 -2.90 19.11 -34.25
N ASP A 254 -3.50 18.05 -33.69
CA ASP A 254 -4.50 17.24 -34.40
C ASP A 254 -5.82 18.00 -34.61
N ALA A 255 -6.23 18.82 -33.64
CA ALA A 255 -7.41 19.68 -33.77
C ALA A 255 -7.27 20.73 -34.88
N GLU A 256 -6.07 21.28 -35.10
CA GLU A 256 -5.80 22.19 -36.22
C GLU A 256 -5.65 21.48 -37.59
N ALA A 257 -5.19 20.22 -37.61
CA ALA A 257 -4.98 19.46 -38.86
C ALA A 257 -6.28 18.95 -39.50
N GLY A 258 -7.38 18.84 -38.73
CA GLY A 258 -8.67 18.30 -39.18
C GLY A 258 -9.43 19.10 -40.24
N LYS A 259 -8.90 20.23 -40.74
CA LYS A 259 -9.63 21.12 -41.66
C LYS A 259 -9.24 21.06 -43.14
N ASN A 260 -8.23 20.31 -43.60
CA ASN A 260 -7.93 20.19 -45.04
C ASN A 260 -7.01 19.00 -45.42
N LYS A 261 -7.58 17.88 -45.92
CA LYS A 261 -7.09 17.08 -47.09
C LYS A 261 -7.80 15.71 -47.23
N PRO A 262 -8.10 15.23 -48.45
CA PRO A 262 -8.53 13.85 -48.69
C PRO A 262 -7.34 12.89 -48.53
N SER A 263 -7.50 11.83 -47.74
CA SER A 263 -6.48 10.83 -47.47
C SER A 263 -6.33 9.87 -48.66
N ALA A 264 -5.15 9.88 -49.29
CA ALA A 264 -4.74 8.78 -50.16
C ALA A 264 -4.42 7.53 -49.32
N PRO A 265 -4.74 6.31 -49.79
CA PRO A 265 -4.55 5.09 -49.01
C PRO A 265 -3.06 4.72 -48.92
N THR A 266 -2.42 5.06 -47.80
CA THR A 266 -1.09 4.56 -47.45
C THR A 266 -1.20 3.18 -46.79
N SER A 267 -0.24 2.28 -47.04
CA SER A 267 -0.20 0.99 -46.35
C SER A 267 -0.11 1.16 -44.82
N SER A 268 -0.58 0.18 -44.04
CA SER A 268 -0.53 0.21 -42.56
C SER A 268 0.89 0.30 -41.98
N CYS A 269 1.92 0.00 -42.78
CA CYS A 269 3.33 0.18 -42.40
C CYS A 269 3.91 1.51 -42.89
N GLY A 270 3.15 2.34 -43.63
CA GLY A 270 3.55 3.67 -44.09
C GLY A 270 4.59 3.69 -45.23
N ASN A 271 5.13 2.55 -45.64
CA ASN A 271 6.24 2.50 -46.60
C ASN A 271 5.81 2.44 -48.07
N CYS A 272 4.54 2.16 -48.37
CA CYS A 272 4.04 2.10 -49.76
C CYS A 272 2.76 2.93 -49.90
N TYR A 273 2.81 3.95 -50.77
CA TYR A 273 1.72 4.89 -51.04
C TYR A 273 0.57 4.31 -51.86
N LEU A 274 0.70 3.08 -52.39
CA LEU A 274 -0.31 2.38 -53.18
C LEU A 274 -1.14 1.40 -52.36
N GLY A 275 -0.90 1.32 -51.05
CA GLY A 275 -1.67 0.50 -50.14
C GLY A 275 -1.25 -0.97 -50.08
N ASP A 276 -2.07 -1.75 -49.38
CA ASP A 276 -1.80 -3.13 -48.97
C ASP A 276 -1.87 -4.16 -50.12
N ALA A 277 -2.58 -3.83 -51.20
CA ALA A 277 -2.80 -4.71 -52.34
C ALA A 277 -1.50 -5.05 -53.11
N PHE A 278 -0.40 -4.35 -52.81
CA PHE A 278 0.94 -4.54 -53.40
C PHE A 278 1.98 -4.93 -52.35
N ARG A 279 1.58 -5.66 -51.30
CA ARG A 279 2.52 -6.19 -50.30
C ARG A 279 3.24 -7.44 -50.79
N CYS A 280 4.38 -7.68 -50.18
CA CYS A 280 5.59 -8.30 -50.70
C CYS A 280 5.54 -9.76 -51.22
N SER A 281 4.38 -10.37 -51.44
CA SER A 281 4.25 -11.70 -52.05
C SER A 281 3.50 -11.68 -53.39
N SER A 282 2.72 -10.63 -53.69
CA SER A 282 1.97 -10.47 -54.94
C SER A 282 2.31 -9.18 -55.70
N CYS A 283 3.34 -8.43 -55.27
CA CYS A 283 3.73 -7.16 -55.87
C CYS A 283 4.59 -7.35 -57.14
N PRO A 284 4.17 -6.85 -58.31
CA PRO A 284 4.95 -6.96 -59.55
C PRO A 284 6.29 -6.21 -59.53
N TYR A 285 6.50 -5.32 -58.54
CA TYR A 285 7.69 -4.47 -58.38
C TYR A 285 8.51 -4.81 -57.14
N LEU A 286 8.42 -6.07 -56.67
CA LEU A 286 9.15 -6.53 -55.49
C LEU A 286 10.66 -6.33 -55.69
N GLY A 287 11.30 -5.60 -54.77
CA GLY A 287 12.74 -5.30 -54.79
C GLY A 287 13.12 -3.95 -55.41
N MET A 288 12.16 -3.19 -55.93
CA MET A 288 12.39 -1.83 -56.42
C MET A 288 12.02 -0.78 -55.35
N PRO A 289 12.64 0.42 -55.36
CA PRO A 289 12.32 1.47 -54.40
C PRO A 289 10.85 1.91 -54.51
N ALA A 290 10.29 2.41 -53.41
CA ALA A 290 8.89 2.82 -53.35
C ALA A 290 8.58 3.98 -54.32
N PHE A 291 7.41 3.91 -54.97
CA PHE A 291 6.93 4.95 -55.89
C PHE A 291 6.70 6.27 -55.17
N LYS A 292 6.97 7.39 -55.86
CA LYS A 292 6.70 8.72 -55.33
C LYS A 292 5.20 9.05 -55.41
N PRO A 293 4.66 9.88 -54.50
CA PRO A 293 3.26 10.31 -54.56
C PRO A 293 2.94 10.99 -55.90
N GLY A 294 2.03 10.40 -56.69
CA GLY A 294 1.57 10.93 -57.98
C GLY A 294 2.18 10.30 -59.24
N GLU A 295 3.08 9.32 -59.09
CA GLU A 295 3.68 8.60 -60.23
C GLU A 295 2.71 7.57 -60.81
N LYS A 296 2.41 7.67 -62.13
CA LYS A 296 1.52 6.71 -62.81
C LYS A 296 2.28 5.44 -63.15
N ILE A 297 1.95 4.35 -62.46
CA ILE A 297 2.55 3.04 -62.69
C ILE A 297 1.90 2.39 -63.92
N ALA A 298 2.68 2.12 -64.95
CA ALA A 298 2.26 1.33 -66.11
C ALA A 298 2.77 -0.10 -65.96
N LEU A 299 1.85 -1.06 -65.79
CA LEU A 299 2.17 -2.48 -65.82
C LEU A 299 2.39 -2.91 -67.27
N SER A 300 3.46 -3.64 -67.54
CA SER A 300 3.74 -4.17 -68.88
C SER A 300 2.84 -5.38 -69.20
N ASP A 301 2.58 -5.65 -70.49
CA ASP A 301 1.71 -6.76 -70.93
C ASP A 301 2.14 -8.14 -70.42
N ARG A 302 3.41 -8.29 -70.03
CA ARG A 302 3.96 -9.51 -69.45
C ARG A 302 3.48 -9.76 -68.01
N GLN A 303 3.14 -8.70 -67.27
CA GLN A 303 2.69 -8.75 -65.87
C GLN A 303 1.16 -8.87 -65.73
N LEU A 304 0.42 -8.67 -66.83
CA LEU A 304 -1.04 -8.81 -66.89
C LEU A 304 -1.50 -10.24 -67.24
N LYS A 305 -0.59 -11.11 -67.69
CA LYS A 305 -0.92 -12.52 -67.92
C LYS A 305 -0.87 -13.29 -66.61
N ALA A 306 -2.00 -13.85 -66.21
CA ALA A 306 -2.04 -14.85 -65.14
C ALA A 306 -1.30 -16.11 -65.61
N ASP A 307 -0.33 -16.58 -64.83
CA ASP A 307 0.28 -17.90 -65.06
C ASP A 307 -0.82 -18.96 -64.99
N ARG A 308 -0.84 -19.84 -65.99
CA ARG A 308 -1.79 -20.95 -66.11
C ARG A 308 -1.27 -22.17 -65.37
#